data_AF-A0A800CLF0-F1
#
_entry.id   AF-A0A800CLF0-F1
#
_cell.length_a   1.000
_cell.length_b   1.000
_cell.length_c   1.000
_cell.angle_alpha   90.00
_cell.angle_beta   90.00
_cell.angle_gamma   90.00
#
_symmetry.space_group_name_H-M   'P 1'
#
loop_
_entity.id
_entity.type
_entity.pdbx_description
1 polymer ?
#
loop_
_entity_poly.entity_id
_entity_poly.type
_entity_poly.pdbx_seq_one_letter_code
_entity_poly.pdbx_strand_id
1 'polypeptide(L)'
;MNCTRIRRTKLNEIADLLRRGDRFLISTHVNPDGDALGSQIALYSLLRDMGKSVEAVNTDPVPRIYRFLPLCDVIRLHERGRSYRPNT
;
A
#
# COMPACT_ATOMS: atom_id res chain seq x y z
N MET A 1 7.51 18.97 20.99
CA MET A 1 7.12 18.03 19.92
C MET A 1 8.35 17.28 19.45
N ASN A 2 8.60 16.08 19.96
CA ASN A 2 9.70 15.24 19.51
C ASN A 2 9.25 14.48 18.25
N CYS A 3 9.54 15.02 17.08
CA CYS A 3 9.42 14.28 15.83
C CYS A 3 10.52 13.21 15.83
N THR A 4 10.14 11.95 16.02
CA THR A 4 11.06 10.82 16.07
C THR A 4 11.75 10.67 14.72
N ARG A 5 12.97 11.19 14.60
CA ARG A 5 13.75 11.12 13.36
C ARG A 5 14.05 9.65 13.03
N ILE A 6 13.47 9.16 11.92
CA ILE A 6 13.76 7.80 11.43
C ILE A 6 15.26 7.71 11.13
N ARG A 7 15.92 6.71 11.70
CA ARG A 7 17.36 6.48 11.49
C ARG A 7 17.60 6.03 10.05
N ARG A 8 18.61 6.61 9.40
CA ARG A 8 18.98 6.36 8.00
C ARG A 8 19.25 4.88 7.70
N THR A 9 19.71 4.11 8.69
CA THR A 9 19.94 2.66 8.58
C THR A 9 18.64 1.88 8.31
N LYS A 10 17.56 2.18 9.03
CA LYS A 10 16.26 1.53 8.85
C LYS A 10 15.66 1.79 7.47
N LEU A 11 15.84 3.01 6.95
CA LEU A 11 15.38 3.35 5.60
C LEU A 11 16.11 2.54 4.52
N ASN A 12 17.42 2.34 4.69
CA ASN A 12 18.20 1.52 3.77
C ASN A 12 17.76 0.06 3.80
N GLU A 13 17.54 -0.50 4.99
CA GLU A 13 17.06 -1.88 5.15
C GLU A 13 15.71 -2.11 4.45
N ILE A 14 14.76 -1.17 4.61
CA ILE A 14 13.47 -1.21 3.93
C ILE A 14 13.66 -1.08 2.43
N ALA A 15 14.46 -0.12 1.95
CA ALA A 15 14.72 0.05 0.53
C ALA A 15 15.33 -1.21 -0.11
N ASP A 16 16.23 -1.89 0.59
CA ASP A 16 16.83 -3.14 0.11
C ASP A 16 15.85 -4.31 0.11
N LEU A 17 14.88 -4.33 1.04
CA LEU A 17 13.78 -5.29 1.02
C LEU A 17 12.88 -5.05 -0.19
N LEU A 18 12.51 -3.79 -0.46
CA LEU A 18 11.67 -3.43 -1.60
C LEU A 18 12.36 -3.74 -2.95
N ARG A 19 13.68 -3.53 -3.06
CA ARG A 19 14.44 -3.87 -4.26
C ARG A 19 14.52 -5.38 -4.52
N ARG A 20 14.74 -6.18 -3.46
CA ARG A 20 14.94 -7.63 -3.57
C ARG A 20 13.65 -8.43 -3.66
N GLY A 21 12.55 -7.96 -3.06
CA GLY A 21 11.27 -8.65 -3.14
C GLY A 21 10.64 -8.55 -4.53
N ASP A 22 9.89 -9.57 -4.95
CA ASP A 22 9.27 -9.61 -6.28
C ASP A 22 7.74 -9.47 -6.26
N ARG A 23 7.13 -9.87 -5.14
CA ARG A 23 5.68 -9.85 -4.94
C ARG A 23 5.32 -9.17 -3.64
N PHE A 24 4.43 -8.19 -3.70
CA PHE A 24 4.02 -7.38 -2.57
C PHE A 24 2.50 -7.31 -2.44
N LEU A 25 2.02 -7.33 -1.20
CA LEU A 25 0.67 -6.94 -0.84
C LEU A 25 0.76 -5.67 0.00
N ILE A 26 -0.02 -4.66 -0.37
CA ILE A 26 -0.12 -3.41 0.37
C ILE A 26 -1.55 -3.26 0.88
N SER A 27 -1.68 -3.00 2.17
CA SER A 27 -2.95 -2.78 2.83
C SER A 27 -2.85 -1.61 3.80
N THR A 28 -3.98 -1.14 4.28
CA THR A 28 -4.06 -0.11 5.32
C THR A 28 -5.09 -0.47 6.39
N HIS A 29 -5.25 0.40 7.37
CA HIS A 29 -6.19 0.25 8.48
C HIS A 29 -7.66 0.39 8.03
N VAL A 30 -8.57 0.00 8.93
CA VAL A 30 -10.02 0.19 8.76
C VAL A 30 -10.38 1.67 8.63
N ASN A 31 -11.44 2.01 7.90
CA ASN A 31 -11.85 3.38 7.61
C ASN A 31 -10.68 4.25 7.10
N PRO A 32 -10.10 3.92 5.93
CA PRO A 32 -8.86 4.53 5.47
C PRO A 32 -9.04 6.03 5.23
N ASP A 33 -8.09 6.81 5.75
CA ASP A 33 -8.00 8.25 5.54
C ASP A 33 -7.15 8.61 4.30
N GLY A 34 -7.04 9.90 4.02
CA GLY A 34 -6.29 10.39 2.85
C GLY A 34 -4.80 10.04 2.90
N ASP A 35 -4.20 9.99 4.10
CA ASP A 35 -2.78 9.64 4.26
C ASP A 35 -2.53 8.15 4.00
N ALA A 36 -3.38 7.30 4.54
CA ALA A 36 -3.39 5.86 4.28
C ALA A 36 -3.50 5.55 2.79
N LEU A 37 -4.50 6.11 2.12
CA LEU A 37 -4.75 5.87 0.70
C LEU A 37 -3.64 6.45 -0.17
N GLY A 38 -3.21 7.68 0.12
CA GLY A 38 -2.13 8.34 -0.62
C GLY A 38 -0.82 7.55 -0.52
N SER A 39 -0.43 7.15 0.70
CA SER A 39 0.77 6.36 0.94
C SER A 39 0.69 4.97 0.29
N GLN A 40 -0.46 4.31 0.37
CA GLN A 40 -0.70 3.01 -0.27
C GLN A 40 -0.57 3.11 -1.80
N ILE A 41 -1.22 4.09 -2.41
CA ILE A 41 -1.18 4.32 -3.86
C ILE A 41 0.23 4.70 -4.32
N ALA A 42 0.92 5.57 -3.58
CA ALA A 42 2.28 5.98 -3.92
C ALA A 42 3.25 4.79 -3.90
N LEU A 43 3.18 3.94 -2.86
CA LEU A 43 4.00 2.74 -2.77
C LEU A 43 3.62 1.71 -3.84
N TYR A 44 2.33 1.54 -4.12
CA TYR A 44 1.84 0.69 -5.20
C TYR A 44 2.46 1.12 -6.55
N SER A 45 2.34 2.40 -6.90
CA SER A 45 2.88 2.95 -8.15
C SER A 45 4.39 2.74 -8.23
N LEU A 46 5.14 3.07 -7.17
CA LEU A 46 6.59 2.90 -7.12
C LEU A 46 7.00 1.45 -7.39
N LEU A 47 6.34 0.48 -6.74
CA LEU A 47 6.67 -0.93 -6.93
C LEU A 47 6.29 -1.44 -8.32
N ARG A 48 5.18 -0.94 -8.90
CA ARG A 48 4.82 -1.23 -10.31
C ARG A 48 5.88 -0.70 -11.27
N ASP A 49 6.35 0.53 -11.08
CA ASP A 49 7.37 1.15 -11.91
C ASP A 49 8.73 0.44 -11.79
N MET A 50 9.00 -0.17 -10.63
CA MET A 50 10.15 -1.06 -10.41
C MET A 50 9.98 -2.46 -11.03
N GLY A 51 8.89 -2.73 -11.74
CA GLY A 51 8.60 -4.02 -12.38
C GLY A 51 8.16 -5.13 -11.43
N LYS A 52 7.73 -4.78 -10.20
CA LYS A 52 7.30 -5.75 -9.20
C LYS A 52 5.82 -6.13 -9.38
N SER A 53 5.47 -7.35 -8.96
CA SER A 53 4.06 -7.71 -8.79
C SER A 53 3.55 -7.13 -7.48
N VAL A 54 2.50 -6.32 -7.53
CA VAL A 54 1.94 -5.69 -6.34
C VAL A 54 0.43 -5.66 -6.39
N GLU A 55 -0.20 -5.97 -5.26
CA GLU A 55 -1.65 -5.93 -5.05
C GLU A 55 -1.97 -4.96 -3.91
N ALA A 56 -2.91 -4.05 -4.14
CA ALA A 56 -3.45 -3.16 -3.11
C ALA A 56 -4.79 -3.73 -2.64
N VAL A 57 -4.91 -4.05 -1.35
CA VAL A 57 -6.07 -4.75 -0.81
C VAL A 57 -6.49 -4.14 0.52
N ASN A 58 -7.74 -3.70 0.63
CA ASN A 58 -8.31 -3.12 1.85
C ASN A 58 -9.60 -3.84 2.24
N THR A 59 -9.90 -3.82 3.54
CA THR A 59 -11.14 -4.41 4.06
C THR A 59 -12.35 -3.49 3.91
N ASP A 60 -12.10 -2.18 3.94
CA ASP A 60 -13.13 -1.15 3.80
C ASP A 60 -12.93 -0.39 2.47
N PRO A 61 -14.01 0.07 1.82
CA PRO A 61 -13.93 0.72 0.52
C PRO A 61 -13.28 2.10 0.61
N VAL A 62 -12.75 2.59 -0.51
CA VAL A 62 -12.27 3.97 -0.64
C VAL A 62 -13.44 4.96 -0.41
N PRO A 63 -13.36 5.82 0.62
CA PRO A 63 -14.38 6.84 0.86
C PRO A 63 -14.58 7.75 -0.35
N ARG A 64 -15.82 8.18 -0.60
CA ARG A 64 -16.19 8.97 -1.79
C ARG A 64 -15.33 10.23 -1.96
N ILE A 65 -14.98 10.88 -0.86
CA ILE A 65 -14.10 12.05 -0.80
C ILE A 65 -12.71 11.78 -1.42
N TYR A 66 -12.20 10.56 -1.38
CA TYR A 66 -10.86 10.22 -1.87
C TYR A 66 -10.86 9.54 -3.26
N ARG A 67 -12.03 9.39 -3.90
CA ARG A 67 -12.13 8.78 -5.24
C ARG A 67 -11.57 9.62 -6.38
N PHE A 68 -11.15 10.86 -6.10
CA PHE A 68 -10.40 11.67 -7.07
C PHE A 68 -8.93 11.27 -7.13
N LEU A 69 -8.42 10.49 -6.17
CA LEU A 69 -7.02 10.08 -6.15
C LEU A 69 -6.73 9.18 -7.36
N PRO A 70 -5.60 9.42 -8.06
CA PRO A 70 -5.23 8.56 -9.18
C PRO A 70 -5.04 7.12 -8.67
N LEU A 71 -5.39 6.14 -9.51
CA LEU A 71 -5.25 4.72 -9.20
C LEU A 71 -6.07 4.24 -7.98
N CYS A 72 -7.03 5.00 -7.45
CA CYS A 72 -7.85 4.51 -6.34
C CYS A 72 -8.62 3.23 -6.68
N ASP A 73 -8.94 3.02 -7.96
CA ASP A 73 -9.66 1.85 -8.47
C ASP A 73 -8.83 0.55 -8.46
N VAL A 74 -7.51 0.65 -8.28
CA VAL A 74 -6.65 -0.55 -8.16
C VAL A 74 -6.77 -1.22 -6.79
N ILE A 75 -7.31 -0.51 -5.80
CA ILE A 75 -7.49 -1.01 -4.44
C ILE A 75 -8.67 -1.99 -4.45
N ARG A 76 -8.38 -3.26 -4.20
CA ARG A 76 -9.40 -4.31 -4.12
C ARG A 76 -9.99 -4.38 -2.73
N LEU A 77 -11.30 -4.56 -2.69
CA LEU A 77 -12.01 -4.84 -1.45
C LEU A 77 -11.90 -6.33 -1.12
N HIS A 78 -11.44 -6.64 0.09
CA HIS A 78 -11.39 -7.99 0.62
C HIS A 78 -12.37 -8.16 1.76
N GLU A 79 -13.28 -9.13 1.62
CA GLU A 79 -14.31 -9.41 2.61
C GLU A 79 -13.71 -10.03 3.88
N ARG A 80 -14.15 -9.54 5.05
CA ARG A 80 -13.76 -10.11 6.33
C ARG A 80 -14.17 -11.59 6.41
N GLY A 81 -13.25 -12.45 6.83
CA GLY A 81 -13.50 -13.88 6.97
C GLY A 81 -13.28 -14.70 5.70
N ARG A 82 -13.02 -14.05 4.55
CA ARG A 82 -12.59 -14.76 3.33
C ARG A 82 -11.08 -14.96 3.35
N SER A 83 -10.60 -16.13 2.93
CA SER A 83 -9.15 -16.35 2.77
C SER A 83 -8.61 -15.48 1.64
N TYR A 84 -7.51 -14.77 1.87
CA TYR A 84 -6.79 -14.04 0.82
C TYR A 84 -6.31 -15.02 -0.25
N ARG A 85 -6.56 -14.68 -1.53
CA ARG A 85 -6.05 -15.41 -2.69
C ARG A 85 -5.34 -14.40 -3.61
N PRO A 86 -4.02 -14.53 -3.81
CA PRO A 86 -3.30 -13.64 -4.71
C PRO A 86 -3.74 -13.88 -6.15
N ASN A 87 -3.74 -12.82 -6.96
CA ASN A 87 -3.87 -13.00 -8.40
C ASN A 87 -2.55 -13.59 -8.92
N THR A 88 -2.65 -14.78 -9.50
CA THR A 88 -1.52 -15.56 -10.02
C THR A 88 -0.99 -14.95 -11.31
#